data_AF-A0AAW2M212-F1
#
_entry.id   AF-A0AAW2M212-F1
#
_cell.length_a   1.000
_cell.length_b   1.000
_cell.length_c   1.000
_cell.angle_alpha   90.00
_cell.angle_beta   90.00
_cell.angle_gamma   90.00
#
_symmetry.space_group_name_H-M   'P 1'
#
loop_
_entity.id
_entity.type
_entity.pdbx_description
1 polymer ?
#
loop_
_entity_poly.entity_id
_entity_poly.type
_entity_poly.pdbx_seq_one_letter_code
_entity_poly.pdbx_strand_id
1 'polypeptide(L)'
;MGLYFERHENAKATNLVGYSDAGYLSDPHKAISQSGYVFMYGGTAISWRSTKQTLVATSSNHAELIALYEAGCECVWLRSLIHYVCESCGLESIEKSPTVIYEDNAACIAQIKDGYIKGDRTKHISPKFFSTHELQVAKLMLSRFQQVRT
;
A
#
# COMPACT_ATOMS: atom_id res chain seq x y z
N MET A 1 -0.30 28.01 13.60
CA MET A 1 -0.79 26.61 13.68
C MET A 1 0.34 25.72 13.22
N GLY A 2 1.02 25.07 14.17
CA GLY A 2 2.10 24.10 13.86
C GLY A 2 1.55 22.69 13.89
N LEU A 3 2.17 21.79 13.13
CA LEU A 3 1.94 20.35 13.29
C LEU A 3 2.65 19.93 14.59
N TYR A 4 1.88 19.47 15.57
CA TYR A 4 2.40 18.90 16.81
C TYR A 4 2.59 17.40 16.61
N PHE A 5 3.83 16.93 16.75
CA PHE A 5 4.15 15.51 16.72
C PHE A 5 4.46 15.06 18.14
N GLU A 6 3.65 14.14 18.66
CA GLU A 6 3.90 13.55 19.96
C GLU A 6 5.14 12.64 19.86
N ARG A 7 6.16 12.95 20.66
CA ARG A 7 7.35 12.10 20.75
C ARG A 7 7.01 10.88 21.61
N HIS A 8 6.69 9.77 20.98
CA HIS A 8 6.53 8.50 21.70
C HIS A 8 7.88 7.98 22.21
N GLU A 9 8.16 8.20 23.50
CA GLU A 9 9.40 7.77 24.18
C GLU A 9 9.59 6.23 24.25
N ASN A 10 8.55 5.46 23.91
CA ASN A 10 8.54 3.99 23.87
C ASN A 10 8.52 3.41 22.44
N ALA A 11 8.95 4.15 21.42
CA ALA A 11 8.98 3.68 20.03
C ALA A 11 10.07 2.60 19.80
N LYS A 12 9.88 1.41 20.38
CA LYS A 12 10.78 0.26 20.25
C LYS A 12 10.75 -0.41 18.87
N ALA A 13 10.03 0.14 17.91
CA ALA A 13 10.17 -0.15 16.48
C ALA A 13 9.45 0.96 15.69
N THR A 14 10.19 1.92 15.13
CA THR A 14 9.64 2.87 14.15
C THR A 14 9.45 2.13 12.83
N ASN A 15 8.34 1.41 12.72
CA ASN A 15 8.05 0.62 11.54
C ASN A 15 7.24 1.43 10.54
N LEU A 16 7.64 1.33 9.27
CA LEU A 16 6.85 1.82 8.16
C LEU A 16 5.58 0.96 8.06
N VAL A 17 4.41 1.60 8.01
CA VAL A 17 3.12 0.96 7.84
C VAL A 17 2.36 1.68 6.75
N GLY A 18 1.89 0.94 5.75
CA GLY A 18 1.05 1.44 4.67
C GLY A 18 -0.42 1.10 4.89
N TYR A 19 -1.27 1.89 4.27
CA TYR A 19 -2.70 1.66 4.11
C TYR A 19 -3.04 1.98 2.67
N SER A 20 -3.87 1.16 2.03
CA SER A 20 -4.35 1.41 0.68
C SER A 20 -5.84 1.06 0.60
N ASP A 21 -6.53 1.79 -0.27
CA ASP A 21 -7.98 1.77 -0.44
C ASP A 21 -8.34 2.28 -1.85
N ALA A 22 -9.46 1.82 -2.37
CA ALA A 22 -10.01 2.28 -3.64
C ALA A 22 -11.53 2.50 -3.61
N GLY A 23 -11.94 3.72 -3.94
CA GLY A 23 -13.34 4.02 -4.24
C GLY A 23 -13.72 3.57 -5.65
N TYR A 24 -14.41 2.43 -5.78
CA TYR A 24 -14.92 1.97 -7.08
C TYR A 24 -16.01 2.90 -7.63
N LEU A 25 -15.85 3.35 -8.88
CA LEU A 25 -16.77 4.28 -9.56
C LEU A 25 -17.08 5.54 -8.74
N SER A 26 -16.11 6.02 -7.97
CA SER A 26 -16.27 7.19 -7.10
C SER A 26 -16.51 8.49 -7.88
N ASP A 27 -16.16 8.55 -9.18
CA ASP A 27 -16.59 9.61 -10.09
C ASP A 27 -17.85 9.17 -10.87
N PRO A 28 -19.06 9.61 -10.47
CA PRO A 28 -20.31 9.18 -11.09
C PRO A 28 -20.50 9.69 -12.52
N HIS A 29 -19.77 10.74 -12.92
CA HIS A 29 -19.90 11.32 -14.27
C HIS A 29 -19.02 10.60 -15.29
N LYS A 30 -17.88 10.06 -14.85
CA LYS A 30 -16.90 9.42 -15.73
C LYS A 30 -16.76 7.92 -15.52
N ALA A 31 -17.45 7.34 -14.53
CA ALA A 31 -17.29 5.95 -14.13
C ALA A 31 -15.82 5.60 -13.84
N ILE A 32 -15.10 6.54 -13.22
CA ILE A 32 -13.68 6.39 -12.86
C ILE A 32 -13.59 6.09 -11.37
N SER A 33 -12.72 5.15 -11.01
CA SER A 33 -12.42 4.81 -9.62
C SER A 33 -11.31 5.71 -9.07
N GLN A 34 -11.19 5.81 -7.75
CA GLN A 34 -10.18 6.62 -7.08
C GLN A 34 -9.32 5.73 -6.19
N SER A 35 -8.00 5.78 -6.37
CA SER A 35 -7.04 5.10 -5.50
C SER A 35 -6.59 6.04 -4.38
N GLY A 36 -6.36 5.48 -3.20
CA GLY A 36 -5.76 6.16 -2.07
C GLY A 36 -4.72 5.29 -1.38
N TYR A 37 -3.67 5.93 -0.85
CA TYR A 37 -2.78 5.29 0.11
C TYR A 37 -2.25 6.31 1.13
N VAL A 38 -1.86 5.81 2.30
CA VAL A 38 -1.10 6.58 3.29
C VAL A 38 -0.06 5.69 3.96
N PHE A 39 1.15 6.23 4.10
CA PHE A 39 2.26 5.61 4.81
C PHE A 39 2.54 6.37 6.11
N MET A 40 2.50 5.63 7.20
CA MET A 40 2.80 6.08 8.55
C MET A 40 4.20 5.60 8.95
N TYR A 41 4.95 6.47 9.63
CA TYR A 41 6.23 6.15 10.24
C TYR A 41 6.26 6.74 11.65
N GLY A 42 6.43 5.89 12.67
CA GLY A 42 6.40 6.33 14.07
C GLY A 42 5.09 7.02 14.47
N GLY A 43 3.95 6.59 13.90
CA GLY A 43 2.63 7.19 14.15
C GLY A 43 2.35 8.47 13.36
N THR A 44 3.28 8.92 12.51
CA THR A 44 3.14 10.13 11.69
C THR A 44 3.00 9.79 10.21
N ALA A 45 2.05 10.41 9.51
CA ALA A 45 1.94 10.29 8.05
C ALA A 45 3.13 10.96 7.37
N ILE A 46 3.87 10.19 6.54
CA ILE A 46 5.06 10.69 5.82
C ILE A 46 4.88 10.72 4.30
N SER A 47 3.96 9.93 3.76
CA SER A 47 3.60 9.94 2.34
C SER A 47 2.14 9.54 2.19
N TRP A 48 1.41 10.22 1.32
CA TRP A 48 0.02 9.91 1.02
C TRP A 48 -0.31 10.34 -0.41
N ARG A 49 -1.32 9.68 -0.98
CA ARG A 49 -1.88 10.06 -2.28
C ARG A 49 -3.37 9.75 -2.28
N SER A 50 -4.13 10.59 -2.97
CA SER A 50 -5.49 10.27 -3.40
C SER A 50 -5.65 10.76 -4.83
N THR A 51 -5.89 9.85 -5.78
CA THR A 51 -5.92 10.18 -7.20
C THR A 51 -6.97 9.36 -7.94
N LYS A 52 -7.53 9.94 -9.00
CA LYS A 52 -8.37 9.20 -9.94
C LYS A 52 -7.50 8.19 -10.69
N GLN A 53 -8.01 6.97 -10.83
CA GLN A 53 -7.36 5.93 -11.61
C GLN A 53 -7.36 6.34 -13.08
N THR A 54 -6.21 6.16 -13.74
CA THR A 54 -6.08 6.40 -15.19
C THR A 54 -6.72 5.28 -16.00
N LEU A 55 -6.88 4.10 -15.39
CA LEU A 55 -7.48 2.93 -15.99
C LEU A 55 -8.88 2.70 -15.44
N VAL A 56 -9.78 2.24 -16.31
CA VAL A 56 -11.14 1.89 -15.92
C VAL A 56 -11.10 0.53 -15.23
N ALA A 57 -11.32 0.54 -13.92
CA ALA A 57 -11.54 -0.69 -13.16
C ALA A 57 -12.90 -1.32 -13.56
N THR A 58 -12.90 -2.64 -13.70
CA THR A 58 -14.08 -3.44 -14.07
C THR A 58 -14.84 -3.98 -12.87
N SER A 59 -14.27 -3.84 -11.67
CA SER A 59 -14.86 -4.26 -10.38
C SER A 59 -14.17 -3.53 -9.24
N SER A 60 -14.78 -3.54 -8.04
CA SER A 60 -14.12 -3.02 -6.84
C SER A 60 -12.78 -3.69 -6.57
N ASN A 61 -12.71 -5.02 -6.65
CA ASN A 61 -11.46 -5.76 -6.51
C ASN A 61 -10.38 -5.30 -7.49
N HIS A 62 -10.73 -5.02 -8.76
CA HIS A 62 -9.76 -4.51 -9.73
C HIS A 62 -9.28 -3.10 -9.34
N ALA A 63 -10.17 -2.24 -8.82
CA ALA A 63 -9.78 -0.93 -8.31
C ALA A 63 -8.81 -1.05 -7.11
N GLU A 64 -9.07 -1.95 -6.17
CA GLU A 64 -8.18 -2.21 -5.02
C GLU A 64 -6.81 -2.73 -5.46
N LEU A 65 -6.78 -3.66 -6.42
CA LEU A 65 -5.50 -4.17 -6.95
C LEU A 65 -4.64 -3.05 -7.56
N ILE A 66 -5.27 -2.07 -8.21
CA ILE A 66 -4.57 -0.90 -8.75
C ILE A 66 -4.04 -0.01 -7.61
N ALA A 67 -4.86 0.27 -6.59
CA ALA A 67 -4.44 1.07 -5.44
C ALA A 67 -3.30 0.40 -4.66
N LEU A 68 -3.41 -0.90 -4.37
CA LEU A 68 -2.40 -1.69 -3.70
C LEU A 68 -1.10 -1.76 -4.51
N TYR A 69 -1.19 -1.85 -5.84
CA TYR A 69 -0.03 -1.77 -6.73
C TYR A 69 0.70 -0.43 -6.59
N GLU A 70 -0.02 0.68 -6.63
CA GLU A 70 0.56 2.02 -6.46
C GLU A 70 1.20 2.19 -5.07
N ALA A 71 0.52 1.70 -4.03
CA ALA A 71 1.06 1.68 -2.67
C ALA A 71 2.31 0.80 -2.56
N GLY A 72 2.35 -0.35 -3.23
CA GLY A 72 3.52 -1.23 -3.29
C GLY A 72 4.74 -0.54 -3.92
N CYS A 73 4.55 0.20 -5.02
CA CYS A 73 5.60 1.00 -5.63
C CYS A 73 6.13 2.09 -4.68
N GLU A 74 5.23 2.82 -4.03
CA GLU A 74 5.59 3.85 -3.04
C GLU A 74 6.35 3.23 -1.85
N CYS A 75 5.91 2.08 -1.35
CA CYS A 75 6.56 1.35 -0.27
C CYS A 75 8.03 1.02 -0.59
N VAL A 76 8.31 0.52 -1.79
CA VAL A 76 9.69 0.21 -2.23
C VAL A 76 10.55 1.47 -2.27
N TRP A 77 9.99 2.57 -2.79
CA TRP A 77 10.67 3.86 -2.84
C TRP A 77 10.96 4.40 -1.43
N LEU A 78 9.96 4.40 -0.53
CA LEU A 78 10.10 4.85 0.86
C LEU A 78 11.14 4.02 1.61
N ARG A 79 11.16 2.70 1.46
CA ARG A 79 12.18 1.84 2.08
C ARG A 79 13.59 2.25 1.64
N SER A 80 13.76 2.55 0.35
CA SER A 80 15.05 2.98 -0.21
C SER A 80 15.44 4.37 0.31
N LEU A 81 14.50 5.31 0.34
CA LEU A 81 14.71 6.66 0.85
C LEU A 81 15.10 6.65 2.33
N ILE A 82 14.36 5.90 3.15
CA ILE A 82 14.62 5.86 4.59
C ILE A 82 15.97 5.19 4.88
N HIS A 83 16.30 4.11 4.16
CA HIS A 83 17.63 3.51 4.25
C HIS A 83 18.74 4.53 3.95
N TYR A 84 18.61 5.28 2.85
CA TYR A 84 19.56 6.31 2.45
C TYR A 84 19.73 7.41 3.51
N VAL A 85 18.62 7.88 4.10
CA VAL A 85 18.66 8.90 5.17
C VAL A 85 19.32 8.34 6.42
N CYS A 86 18.98 7.13 6.84
CA CYS A 86 19.60 6.49 8.01
C CYS A 86 21.12 6.35 7.84
N GLU A 87 21.56 5.87 6.67
CA GLU A 87 22.99 5.74 6.34
C GLU A 87 23.69 7.11 6.33
N SER A 88 23.10 8.11 5.69
CA SER A 88 23.67 9.46 5.56
C SER A 88 23.76 10.20 6.91
N CYS A 89 22.84 9.93 7.83
CA CYS A 89 22.78 10.58 9.14
C CYS A 89 23.43 9.75 10.27
N GLY A 90 23.97 8.57 9.99
CA GLY A 90 24.55 7.68 11.01
C GLY A 90 23.52 7.13 12.01
N LEU A 91 22.26 7.01 11.59
CA LEU A 91 21.19 6.40 12.40
C LEU A 91 21.23 4.89 12.25
N GLU A 92 20.76 4.17 13.27
CA GLU A 92 20.63 2.71 13.16
C GLU A 92 19.73 2.31 11.99
N SER A 93 20.15 1.26 11.28
CA SER A 93 19.41 0.66 10.18
C SER A 93 18.02 0.28 10.63
N ILE A 94 17.00 0.66 9.85
CA ILE A 94 15.64 0.20 10.06
C ILE A 94 15.59 -1.33 9.96
N GLU A 95 14.68 -1.90 10.75
CA GLU A 95 14.37 -3.32 10.77
C GLU A 95 14.19 -3.86 9.34
N LYS A 96 14.89 -4.94 9.00
CA LYS A 96 14.78 -5.63 7.70
C LYS A 96 13.43 -6.33 7.50
N SER A 97 12.49 -6.12 8.41
CA SER A 97 11.17 -6.72 8.37
C SER A 97 10.38 -6.19 7.15
N PRO A 98 9.47 -7.01 6.61
CA PRO A 98 8.56 -6.57 5.55
C PRO A 98 7.68 -5.42 6.04
N THR A 99 7.46 -4.42 5.19
CA THR A 99 6.50 -3.34 5.47
C THR A 99 5.08 -3.90 5.41
N VAL A 100 4.26 -3.68 6.45
CA VAL A 100 2.85 -4.06 6.41
C VAL A 100 2.07 -3.01 5.63
N ILE A 101 1.30 -3.43 4.61
CA ILE A 101 0.30 -2.60 3.93
C ILE A 101 -1.07 -3.17 4.28
N TYR A 102 -1.92 -2.35 4.87
CA TYR A 102 -3.28 -2.71 5.24
C TYR A 102 -4.25 -2.48 4.08
N GLU A 103 -5.13 -3.45 3.89
CA GLU A 103 -6.15 -3.51 2.84
C GLU A 103 -7.43 -4.07 3.46
N ASP A 104 -8.59 -3.55 3.09
CA ASP A 104 -9.88 -4.01 3.64
C ASP A 104 -10.61 -4.99 2.70
N ASN A 105 -10.13 -5.15 1.46
CA ASN A 105 -10.71 -6.07 0.49
C ASN A 105 -10.08 -7.46 0.56
N ALA A 106 -10.81 -8.40 1.17
CA ALA A 106 -10.36 -9.79 1.32
C ALA A 106 -10.09 -10.50 -0.02
N ALA A 107 -10.83 -10.17 -1.10
CA ALA A 107 -10.63 -10.76 -2.41
C ALA A 107 -9.33 -10.25 -3.07
N CYS A 108 -8.97 -8.99 -2.82
CA CYS A 108 -7.71 -8.39 -3.26
C CYS A 108 -6.54 -9.08 -2.55
N ILE A 109 -6.61 -9.21 -1.22
CA ILE A 109 -5.57 -9.87 -0.41
C ILE A 109 -5.36 -11.32 -0.84
N ALA A 110 -6.44 -12.08 -1.05
CA ALA A 110 -6.36 -13.47 -1.50
C ALA A 110 -5.68 -13.56 -2.87
N GLN A 111 -6.06 -12.71 -3.82
CA GLN A 111 -5.46 -12.66 -5.16
C GLN A 111 -3.99 -12.29 -5.15
N ILE A 112 -3.58 -11.34 -4.30
CA ILE A 112 -2.16 -10.99 -4.17
C ILE A 112 -1.37 -12.12 -3.54
N LYS A 113 -1.94 -12.88 -2.61
CA LYS A 113 -1.26 -14.03 -2.00
C LYS A 113 -1.02 -15.17 -2.99
N ASP A 114 -1.98 -15.42 -3.85
CA ASP A 114 -1.90 -16.51 -4.85
C ASP A 114 -1.18 -16.08 -6.14
N GLY A 115 -0.94 -14.78 -6.32
CA GLY A 115 -0.33 -14.19 -7.51
C GLY A 115 -1.27 -14.16 -8.72
N TYR A 116 -0.72 -13.84 -9.89
CA TYR A 116 -1.51 -13.79 -11.11
C TYR A 116 -1.89 -15.20 -11.60
N ILE A 117 -3.12 -15.61 -11.30
CA ILE A 117 -3.71 -16.83 -11.84
C ILE A 117 -4.60 -16.46 -13.02
N LYS A 118 -4.28 -17.01 -14.21
CA LYS A 118 -5.05 -16.80 -15.44
C LYS A 118 -6.37 -17.60 -15.40
N GLY A 119 -7.40 -17.03 -14.78
CA GLY A 119 -8.77 -17.56 -14.79
C GLY A 119 -9.72 -16.67 -15.58
N ASP A 120 -10.92 -17.16 -15.89
CA ASP A 120 -11.92 -16.36 -16.64
C ASP A 120 -12.30 -15.05 -15.94
N ARG A 121 -12.21 -15.03 -14.61
CA ARG A 121 -12.54 -13.87 -13.77
C ARG A 121 -11.44 -12.80 -13.73
N THR A 122 -10.18 -13.16 -14.00
CA THR A 122 -9.00 -12.30 -13.82
C THR A 122 -8.21 -12.07 -15.09
N LYS A 123 -8.49 -12.81 -16.18
CA LYS A 123 -7.78 -12.72 -17.47
C LYS A 123 -7.80 -11.32 -18.11
N HIS A 124 -8.74 -10.47 -17.72
CA HIS A 124 -8.88 -9.09 -18.20
C HIS A 124 -8.08 -8.08 -17.36
N ILE A 125 -7.58 -8.49 -16.19
CA ILE A 125 -6.74 -7.67 -15.32
C ILE A 125 -5.29 -7.85 -15.78
N SER A 126 -4.59 -6.74 -15.98
CA SER A 126 -3.19 -6.79 -16.41
C SER A 126 -2.32 -7.48 -15.35
N PRO A 127 -1.45 -8.44 -15.73
CA PRO A 127 -0.55 -9.12 -14.80
C PRO A 127 0.34 -8.17 -13.99
N LYS A 128 0.60 -6.95 -14.49
CA LYS A 128 1.44 -5.96 -13.80
C LYS A 128 0.93 -5.59 -12.40
N PHE A 129 -0.39 -5.60 -12.19
CA PHE A 129 -0.99 -5.26 -10.89
C PHE A 129 -0.76 -6.32 -9.81
N PHE A 130 -0.30 -7.50 -10.23
CA PHE A 130 0.09 -8.56 -9.31
C PHE A 130 1.58 -8.49 -8.95
N SER A 131 2.33 -7.46 -9.36
CA SER A 131 3.74 -7.33 -8.95
C SER A 131 3.92 -7.19 -7.43
N THR A 132 2.87 -6.79 -6.71
CA THR A 132 2.84 -6.78 -5.24
C THR A 132 2.94 -8.18 -4.65
N HIS A 133 2.53 -9.24 -5.37
CA HIS A 133 2.83 -10.62 -5.00
C HIS A 133 4.34 -10.86 -4.95
N GLU A 134 5.09 -10.40 -5.96
CA GLU A 134 6.55 -10.54 -6.00
C GLU A 134 7.21 -9.81 -4.82
N LEU A 135 6.67 -8.66 -4.42
CA LEU A 135 7.13 -7.93 -3.22
C LEU A 135 6.84 -8.70 -1.93
N GLN A 136 5.75 -9.47 -1.84
CA GLN A 136 5.47 -10.36 -0.71
C GLN A 136 6.41 -11.56 -0.67
N VAL A 137 6.64 -12.20 -1.83
CA VAL A 137 7.59 -13.32 -1.97
C VAL A 137 9.00 -12.87 -1.59
N ALA A 138 9.41 -11.68 -2.04
CA ALA A 138 10.68 -11.05 -1.68
C ALA A 138 10.75 -10.55 -0.22
N LYS A 139 9.68 -10.70 0.56
CA LYS A 139 9.56 -10.24 1.96
C LYS A 139 9.82 -8.73 2.12
N LEU A 140 9.49 -7.95 1.10
CA LEU A 140 9.56 -6.48 1.14
C LEU A 140 8.28 -5.88 1.70
N MET A 141 7.14 -6.53 1.48
CA MET A 141 5.85 -6.15 2.03
C MET A 141 5.03 -7.33 2.53
N LEU A 142 4.00 -7.05 3.33
CA LEU A 142 2.92 -7.97 3.69
C LEU A 142 1.60 -7.24 3.51
N SER A 143 0.65 -7.78 2.74
CA SER A 143 -0.72 -7.27 2.79
C SER A 143 -1.45 -7.92 3.96
N ARG A 144 -2.15 -7.11 4.77
CA ARG A 144 -2.96 -7.61 5.89
C ARG A 144 -4.36 -7.02 5.83
N PHE A 145 -5.32 -7.83 6.23
CA PHE A 145 -6.70 -7.39 6.34
C PHE A 145 -6.82 -6.35 7.46
N GLN A 146 -7.40 -5.19 7.15
CA GLN A 146 -7.78 -4.20 8.14
C GLN A 146 -9.22 -4.44 8.60
N GLN A 147 -9.39 -4.82 9.86
CA GLN A 147 -10.73 -4.89 10.45
C GLN A 147 -11.16 -3.46 10.81
N VAL A 148 -12.18 -2.94 10.12
CA VAL A 148 -12.82 -1.68 10.53
C VAL A 148 -13.43 -1.91 11.91
N ARG A 149 -12.83 -1.32 12.95
CA ARG A 149 -13.51 -1.19 14.25
C ARG A 149 -14.50 -0.04 14.10
N THR A 150 -15.73 -0.36 13.74
CA THR A 150 -16.89 0.52 13.98
C THR A 150 -17.24 0.52 15.46
#